data_AF-A0A1M4VAF7-F1
#
_entry.id   AF-A0A1M4VAF7-F1
#
_cell.length_a   1.000
_cell.length_b   1.000
_cell.length_c   1.000
_cell.angle_alpha   90.00
_cell.angle_beta   90.00
_cell.angle_gamma   90.00
#
_symmetry.space_group_name_H-M   'P 1'
#
loop_
_entity.id
_entity.type
_entity.pdbx_description
1 polymer ?
#
loop_
_entity_poly.entity_id
_entity_poly.type
_entity_poly.pdbx_seq_one_letter_code
_entity_poly.pdbx_strand_id
1 'polypeptide(L)'
;MKEDILEQMVDEYLQHKGYFTRHNIKFRPAGDHVEYDTRQDAVHSDIDVIGIHPRLDGARRVMVVSCKSWQGGFRPEYWVDAIAKNKVVSGREAWRGFRELTREKWAAAFRTMVAELTGSSSFTYITAVTKVIGSRSAWQDNATFREHLGGNPIEILTFGDMLKELFPFIDTTPASSQVGRVLQLIKASGWSLDK
;
A
#
# COMPACT_ATOMS: atom_id res chain seq x y z
N MET A 1 -0.93 -0.35 19.39
CA MET A 1 -0.23 -1.40 18.62
C MET A 1 0.82 -0.67 17.79
N LYS A 2 2.06 -1.17 17.74
CA LYS A 2 3.11 -0.52 16.95
C LYS A 2 2.88 -0.87 15.46
N GLU A 3 3.08 0.08 14.57
CA GLU A 3 3.00 -0.11 13.11
C GLU A 3 3.91 -1.26 12.66
N ASP A 4 3.48 -2.00 11.63
CA ASP A 4 4.30 -3.06 11.03
C ASP A 4 5.62 -2.45 10.49
N ILE A 5 6.69 -3.24 10.47
CA ILE A 5 7.99 -2.75 9.99
C ILE A 5 7.93 -2.34 8.52
N LEU A 6 7.09 -3.00 7.71
CA LEU A 6 6.87 -2.61 6.33
C LEU A 6 6.19 -1.24 6.22
N GLU A 7 5.24 -0.93 7.11
CA GLU A 7 4.59 0.39 7.17
C GLU A 7 5.59 1.48 7.52
N GLN A 8 6.43 1.26 8.54
CA GLN A 8 7.49 2.19 8.92
C GLN A 8 8.54 2.35 7.80
N MET A 9 8.81 1.30 7.03
CA MET A 9 9.71 1.38 5.87
C MET A 9 9.10 2.20 4.73
N VAL A 10 7.79 2.03 4.46
CA VAL A 10 7.05 2.85 3.49
C VAL A 10 7.04 4.32 3.93
N ASP A 11 6.85 4.58 5.22
CA ASP A 11 6.92 5.93 5.80
C ASP A 11 8.26 6.61 5.52
N GLU A 12 9.35 5.94 5.89
CA GLU A 12 10.73 6.42 5.65
C GLU A 12 10.96 6.67 4.16
N TYR A 13 10.54 5.73 3.31
CA TYR A 13 10.65 5.83 1.87
C TYR A 13 9.92 7.07 1.31
N LEU A 14 8.67 7.29 1.73
CA LEU A 14 7.88 8.41 1.26
C LEU A 14 8.40 9.75 1.80
N GLN A 15 8.77 9.83 3.08
CA GLN A 15 9.33 11.06 3.67
C GLN A 15 10.66 11.44 3.02
N HIS A 16 11.53 10.47 2.74
CA HIS A 16 12.78 10.71 2.02
C HIS A 16 12.54 11.31 0.62
N LYS A 17 11.43 10.92 -0.01
CA LYS A 17 10.99 11.47 -1.32
C LYS A 17 10.22 12.78 -1.20
N GLY A 18 10.11 13.37 -0.01
CA GLY A 18 9.45 14.66 0.23
C GLY A 18 7.94 14.60 0.42
N TYR A 19 7.36 13.42 0.67
CA TYR A 19 5.94 13.28 0.99
C TYR A 19 5.69 13.53 2.48
N PHE A 20 4.57 14.19 2.79
CA PHE A 20 3.99 14.19 4.12
C PHE A 20 3.05 13.00 4.26
N THR A 21 3.23 12.22 5.33
CA THR A 21 2.53 10.94 5.50
C THR A 21 1.51 10.97 6.64
N ARG A 22 0.46 10.15 6.50
CA ARG A 22 -0.44 9.74 7.58
C ARG A 22 -0.66 8.23 7.52
N HIS A 23 -1.02 7.66 8.66
CA HIS A 23 -1.09 6.22 8.88
C HIS A 23 -2.49 5.77 9.32
N ASN A 24 -2.81 4.51 9.08
CA ASN A 24 -3.98 3.82 9.64
C ASN A 24 -5.31 4.58 9.42
N ILE A 25 -5.54 5.02 8.18
CA ILE A 25 -6.76 5.76 7.82
C ILE A 25 -7.91 4.78 7.63
N LYS A 26 -8.92 4.89 8.49
CA LYS A 26 -10.09 4.02 8.46
C LYS A 26 -11.05 4.40 7.35
N PHE A 27 -11.58 3.42 6.65
CA PHE A 27 -12.67 3.58 5.69
C PHE A 27 -13.62 2.37 5.70
N ARG A 28 -14.87 2.60 5.31
CA ARG A 28 -15.87 1.56 5.04
C ARG A 28 -17.02 2.13 4.21
N PRO A 29 -17.81 1.29 3.53
CA PRO A 29 -19.05 1.71 2.89
C PRO A 29 -19.96 2.46 3.86
N ALA A 30 -20.69 3.46 3.35
CA ALA A 30 -21.69 4.18 4.12
C ALA A 30 -22.82 3.22 4.52
N GLY A 31 -23.37 3.41 5.74
CA GLY A 31 -24.38 2.49 6.29
C GLY A 31 -25.73 2.53 5.56
N ASP A 32 -25.97 3.57 4.77
CA ASP A 32 -27.13 3.77 3.91
C ASP A 32 -26.88 3.37 2.44
N HIS A 33 -25.70 2.83 2.12
CA HIS A 33 -25.41 2.30 0.79
C HIS A 33 -26.36 1.14 0.45
N VAL A 34 -26.91 1.12 -0.77
CA VAL A 34 -27.96 0.15 -1.17
C VAL A 34 -27.52 -1.31 -1.02
N GLU A 35 -26.23 -1.59 -1.23
CA GLU A 35 -25.63 -2.92 -1.08
C GLU A 35 -24.97 -3.16 0.30
N TYR A 36 -25.20 -2.30 1.29
CA TYR A 36 -24.60 -2.44 2.61
C TYR A 36 -25.15 -3.68 3.32
N ASP A 37 -24.24 -4.56 3.75
CA ASP A 37 -24.55 -5.72 4.58
C ASP A 37 -23.83 -5.56 5.92
N THR A 38 -24.58 -5.32 6.99
CA THR A 38 -24.05 -5.17 8.35
C THR A 38 -23.12 -6.31 8.76
N ARG A 39 -23.35 -7.54 8.33
CA ARG A 39 -22.50 -8.69 8.69
C ARG A 39 -21.14 -8.66 7.99
N GLN A 40 -21.04 -7.96 6.87
CA GLN A 40 -19.83 -7.91 6.05
C GLN A 40 -19.11 -6.55 6.12
N ASP A 41 -19.87 -5.48 6.35
CA ASP A 41 -19.43 -4.10 6.16
C ASP A 41 -19.34 -3.25 7.43
N ALA A 42 -19.75 -3.79 8.58
CA ALA A 42 -19.69 -3.06 9.84
C ALA A 42 -18.26 -2.73 10.31
N VAL A 43 -17.29 -3.56 9.93
CA VAL A 43 -15.89 -3.43 10.37
C VAL A 43 -15.10 -2.62 9.34
N HIS A 44 -14.42 -1.58 9.80
CA HIS A 44 -13.57 -0.75 8.94
C HIS A 44 -12.41 -1.55 8.34
N SER A 45 -11.98 -1.14 7.15
CA SER A 45 -10.65 -1.44 6.62
C SER A 45 -9.78 -0.21 6.77
N ASP A 46 -8.48 -0.40 6.70
CA ASP A 46 -7.51 0.67 6.89
C ASP A 46 -6.68 0.87 5.62
N ILE A 47 -6.40 2.13 5.28
CA ILE A 47 -5.29 2.51 4.41
C ILE A 47 -4.07 2.61 5.32
N ASP A 48 -3.06 1.78 5.05
CA ASP A 48 -1.92 1.64 5.94
C ASP A 48 -1.09 2.94 5.97
N VAL A 49 -0.75 3.48 4.79
CA VAL A 49 -0.04 4.77 4.65
C VAL A 49 -0.62 5.60 3.50
N ILE A 50 -0.80 6.90 3.71
CA ILE A 50 -1.07 7.87 2.64
C ILE A 50 -0.01 8.96 2.63
N GLY A 51 0.57 9.26 1.46
CA GLY A 51 1.57 10.30 1.27
C GLY A 51 1.08 11.39 0.32
N ILE A 52 1.33 12.65 0.65
CA ILE A 52 1.07 13.81 -0.23
C ILE A 52 2.37 14.57 -0.48
N HIS A 53 2.73 14.75 -1.74
CA HIS A 53 3.89 15.55 -2.13
C HIS A 53 3.48 16.97 -2.53
N PRO A 54 4.04 18.03 -1.93
CA PRO A 54 3.59 19.41 -2.16
C PRO A 54 3.96 19.98 -3.54
N ARG A 55 4.96 19.40 -4.21
CA ARG A 55 5.52 19.91 -5.48
C ARG A 55 5.30 19.01 -6.70
N LEU A 56 4.62 17.88 -6.52
CA LEU A 56 4.31 16.99 -7.65
C LEU A 56 2.85 17.18 -8.05
N ASP A 57 2.55 16.89 -9.31
CA ASP A 57 1.21 16.93 -9.88
C ASP A 57 0.76 15.53 -10.33
N GLY A 58 -0.54 15.41 -10.63
CA GLY A 58 -1.16 14.17 -11.10
C GLY A 58 -1.14 13.04 -10.06
N ALA A 59 -1.28 11.79 -10.52
CA ALA A 59 -1.42 10.62 -9.64
C ALA A 59 -0.25 10.45 -8.65
N ARG A 60 0.99 10.78 -9.06
CA ARG A 60 2.16 10.68 -8.19
C ARG A 60 2.18 11.71 -7.06
N ARG A 61 1.34 12.75 -7.11
CA ARG A 61 1.20 13.67 -5.98
C ARG A 61 0.69 12.96 -4.73
N VAL A 62 -0.16 11.94 -4.90
CA VAL A 62 -0.84 11.22 -3.82
C VAL A 62 -0.53 9.73 -3.92
N MET A 63 0.19 9.21 -2.94
CA MET A 63 0.52 7.78 -2.84
C MET A 63 -0.37 7.15 -1.77
N VAL A 64 -1.14 6.12 -2.14
CA VAL A 64 -2.04 5.42 -1.20
C VAL A 64 -1.59 3.98 -1.08
N VAL A 65 -1.11 3.58 0.08
CA VAL A 65 -0.36 2.33 0.26
C VAL A 65 -1.12 1.36 1.15
N SER A 66 -1.26 0.12 0.69
CA SER A 66 -1.56 -1.02 1.54
C SER A 66 -0.35 -1.95 1.68
N CYS A 67 0.01 -2.31 2.91
CA CYS A 67 1.13 -3.14 3.27
C CYS A 67 0.70 -4.60 3.45
N LYS A 68 1.41 -5.51 2.78
CA LYS A 68 1.28 -6.97 2.95
C LYS A 68 2.66 -7.54 3.31
N SER A 69 2.96 -7.57 4.62
CA SER A 69 4.27 -8.01 5.18
C SER A 69 4.50 -9.53 5.13
N TRP A 70 3.91 -10.22 4.16
CA TRP A 70 4.03 -11.67 4.01
C TRP A 70 5.46 -12.09 3.66
N GLN A 71 6.13 -12.75 4.61
CA GLN A 71 7.49 -13.27 4.45
C GLN A 71 7.62 -14.27 3.29
N GLY A 72 6.56 -15.05 3.03
CA GLY A 72 6.46 -15.96 1.89
C GLY A 72 6.47 -15.27 0.53
N GLY A 73 6.26 -13.95 0.49
CA GLY A 73 6.18 -13.15 -0.73
C GLY A 73 4.75 -13.00 -1.26
N PHE A 74 4.57 -11.97 -2.08
CA PHE A 74 3.33 -11.68 -2.80
C PHE A 74 3.36 -12.34 -4.18
N ARG A 75 2.29 -13.07 -4.51
CA ARG A 75 2.12 -13.81 -5.77
C ARG A 75 0.93 -13.23 -6.55
N PRO A 76 1.15 -12.22 -7.41
CA PRO A 76 0.10 -11.54 -8.16
C PRO A 76 -0.91 -12.48 -8.83
N GLU A 77 -0.44 -13.43 -9.62
CA GLU A 77 -1.29 -14.36 -10.38
C GLU A 77 -2.13 -15.25 -9.47
N TYR A 78 -1.53 -15.72 -8.37
CA TYR A 78 -2.24 -16.54 -7.40
C TYR A 78 -3.38 -15.75 -6.73
N TRP A 79 -3.13 -14.50 -6.35
CA TRP A 79 -4.14 -13.68 -5.67
C TRP A 79 -5.28 -13.29 -6.60
N VAL A 80 -4.99 -12.93 -7.85
CA VAL A 80 -6.02 -12.69 -8.87
C VAL A 80 -6.89 -13.94 -9.06
N ASP A 81 -6.28 -15.12 -9.22
CA ASP A 81 -7.02 -16.38 -9.36
C ASP A 81 -7.85 -16.71 -8.11
N ALA A 82 -7.28 -16.51 -6.92
CA ALA A 82 -7.94 -16.78 -5.65
C ALA A 82 -9.15 -15.86 -5.42
N ILE A 83 -9.03 -14.58 -5.78
CA ILE A 83 -10.11 -13.60 -5.74
C ILE A 83 -11.22 -14.01 -6.72
N ALA A 84 -10.85 -14.28 -7.98
CA ALA A 84 -11.81 -14.65 -9.03
C ALA A 84 -12.59 -15.93 -8.69
N LYS A 85 -11.92 -16.91 -8.06
CA LYS A 85 -12.53 -18.19 -7.63
C LYS A 85 -13.13 -18.15 -6.23
N ASN A 86 -13.17 -16.98 -5.58
CA ASN A 86 -13.65 -16.81 -4.21
C ASN A 86 -13.03 -17.82 -3.22
N LYS A 87 -11.73 -18.12 -3.36
CA LYS A 87 -11.03 -19.09 -2.51
C LYS A 87 -10.92 -18.57 -1.08
N VAL A 88 -10.94 -19.51 -0.13
CA VAL A 88 -10.60 -19.24 1.28
C VAL A 88 -9.08 -19.35 1.45
N VAL A 89 -8.44 -18.28 1.91
CA VAL A 89 -7.00 -18.21 2.20
C VAL A 89 -6.82 -17.70 3.63
N SER A 90 -6.10 -18.48 4.45
CA SER A 90 -5.89 -18.19 5.87
C SER A 90 -7.22 -17.96 6.63
N GLY A 91 -8.21 -18.81 6.37
CA GLY A 91 -9.49 -18.83 7.08
C GLY A 91 -10.53 -17.81 6.62
N ARG A 92 -10.26 -16.99 5.60
CA ARG A 92 -11.21 -16.02 5.03
C ARG A 92 -11.16 -15.96 3.51
N GLU A 93 -12.23 -15.50 2.87
CA GLU A 93 -12.28 -15.32 1.42
C GLU A 93 -11.19 -14.32 0.96
N ALA A 94 -10.48 -14.66 -0.11
CA ALA A 94 -9.30 -13.93 -0.57
C ALA A 94 -9.57 -12.44 -0.83
N TRP A 95 -10.75 -12.11 -1.38
CA TRP A 95 -11.14 -10.73 -1.68
C TRP A 95 -11.21 -9.84 -0.42
N ARG A 96 -11.42 -10.41 0.77
CA ARG A 96 -11.52 -9.63 2.01
C ARG A 96 -10.23 -8.93 2.41
N GLY A 97 -9.07 -9.37 1.90
CA GLY A 97 -7.78 -8.72 2.13
C GLY A 97 -7.51 -7.51 1.23
N PHE A 98 -8.37 -7.28 0.24
CA PHE A 98 -8.22 -6.30 -0.85
C PHE A 98 -9.60 -5.72 -1.21
N ARG A 99 -10.41 -5.34 -0.21
CA ARG A 99 -11.81 -4.99 -0.42
C ARG A 99 -11.95 -3.81 -1.39
N GLU A 100 -11.07 -2.83 -1.25
CA GLU A 100 -10.95 -1.63 -2.08
C GLU A 100 -10.62 -1.92 -3.55
N LEU A 101 -10.01 -3.08 -3.85
CA LEU A 101 -9.73 -3.50 -5.22
C LEU A 101 -10.79 -4.43 -5.78
N THR A 102 -11.60 -5.07 -4.93
CA THR A 102 -12.40 -6.24 -5.32
C THR A 102 -13.90 -6.06 -5.19
N ARG A 103 -14.37 -5.03 -4.47
CA ARG A 103 -15.79 -4.74 -4.26
C ARG A 103 -16.05 -3.27 -4.54
N GLU A 104 -16.97 -2.99 -5.47
CA GLU A 104 -17.32 -1.63 -5.90
C GLU A 104 -17.66 -0.72 -4.70
N LYS A 105 -18.57 -1.14 -3.80
CA LYS A 105 -18.93 -0.35 -2.60
C LYS A 105 -17.74 0.01 -1.71
N TRP A 106 -16.77 -0.89 -1.59
CA TRP A 106 -15.56 -0.66 -0.80
C TRP A 106 -14.59 0.25 -1.52
N ALA A 107 -14.47 0.08 -2.84
CA ALA A 107 -13.68 0.93 -3.70
C ALA A 107 -14.23 2.37 -3.73
N ALA A 108 -15.55 2.55 -3.76
CA ALA A 108 -16.19 3.85 -3.68
C ALA A 108 -15.87 4.54 -2.35
N ALA A 109 -16.04 3.85 -1.22
CA ALA A 109 -15.66 4.38 0.09
C ALA A 109 -14.16 4.72 0.19
N PHE A 110 -13.30 3.87 -0.37
CA PHE A 110 -11.85 4.11 -0.44
C PHE A 110 -11.53 5.38 -1.22
N ARG A 111 -12.09 5.55 -2.43
CA ARG A 111 -11.88 6.75 -3.27
C ARG A 111 -12.41 8.01 -2.58
N THR A 112 -13.57 7.95 -1.93
CA THR A 112 -14.12 9.07 -1.16
C THR A 112 -13.18 9.48 -0.04
N MET A 113 -12.69 8.52 0.76
CA MET A 113 -11.75 8.79 1.85
C MET A 113 -10.44 9.42 1.34
N VAL A 114 -9.89 8.92 0.23
CA VAL A 114 -8.69 9.52 -0.40
C VAL A 114 -8.96 10.95 -0.86
N ALA A 115 -10.11 11.20 -1.49
CA ALA A 115 -10.48 12.53 -1.96
C ALA A 115 -10.67 13.52 -0.80
N GLU A 116 -11.36 13.11 0.27
CA GLU A 116 -11.59 13.92 1.47
C GLU A 116 -10.28 14.30 2.18
N LEU A 117 -9.33 13.36 2.27
CA LEU A 117 -8.07 13.61 2.95
C LEU A 117 -7.06 14.42 2.16
N THR A 118 -7.06 14.26 0.84
CA THR A 118 -5.96 14.76 -0.01
C THR A 118 -6.38 15.90 -0.94
N GLY A 119 -7.70 16.14 -1.05
CA GLY A 119 -8.30 17.03 -2.03
C GLY A 119 -8.15 16.54 -3.47
N SER A 120 -7.80 15.27 -3.69
CA SER A 120 -7.51 14.72 -5.02
C SER A 120 -8.24 13.41 -5.27
N SER A 121 -8.85 13.28 -6.44
CA SER A 121 -9.35 12.00 -6.97
C SER A 121 -8.29 11.23 -7.77
N SER A 122 -7.15 11.88 -8.07
CA SER A 122 -6.00 11.27 -8.74
C SER A 122 -4.94 10.86 -7.72
N PHE A 123 -4.56 9.58 -7.74
CA PHE A 123 -3.59 8.99 -6.84
C PHE A 123 -2.94 7.75 -7.47
N THR A 124 -1.79 7.32 -6.97
CA THR A 124 -1.22 6.01 -7.27
C THR A 124 -1.50 5.07 -6.09
N TYR A 125 -2.16 3.94 -6.36
CA TYR A 125 -2.35 2.88 -5.37
C TYR A 125 -1.13 1.95 -5.34
N ILE A 126 -0.59 1.71 -4.16
CA ILE A 126 0.58 0.87 -3.95
C ILE A 126 0.21 -0.35 -3.10
N THR A 127 0.51 -1.55 -3.59
CA THR A 127 0.63 -2.72 -2.74
C THR A 127 2.09 -2.85 -2.32
N ALA A 128 2.42 -2.42 -1.10
CA ALA A 128 3.74 -2.61 -0.52
C ALA A 128 3.90 -4.04 -0.01
N VAL A 129 4.97 -4.73 -0.40
CA VAL A 129 5.16 -6.16 -0.09
C VAL A 129 6.61 -6.45 0.28
N THR A 130 6.86 -7.54 0.98
CA THR A 130 8.25 -7.96 1.29
C THR A 130 9.03 -8.30 0.02
N LYS A 131 8.44 -9.13 -0.86
CA LYS A 131 8.99 -9.53 -2.16
C LYS A 131 7.86 -9.94 -3.10
N VAL A 132 8.11 -9.88 -4.41
CA VAL A 132 7.19 -10.43 -5.43
C VAL A 132 7.73 -11.77 -5.93
N ILE A 133 6.83 -12.73 -6.15
CA ILE A 133 7.11 -14.00 -6.81
C ILE A 133 6.18 -14.08 -8.02
N GLY A 134 6.76 -14.07 -9.23
CA GLY A 134 6.02 -14.00 -10.48
C GLY A 134 6.01 -12.59 -11.08
N SER A 135 5.08 -12.34 -12.00
CA SER A 135 4.98 -11.07 -12.71
C SER A 135 4.13 -10.06 -11.94
N ARG A 136 4.59 -8.80 -11.86
CA ARG A 136 3.79 -7.69 -11.30
C ARG A 136 2.55 -7.38 -12.15
N SER A 137 2.61 -7.66 -13.46
CA SER A 137 1.58 -7.24 -14.44
C SER A 137 0.19 -7.77 -14.12
N ALA A 138 0.08 -9.02 -13.66
CA ALA A 138 -1.23 -9.61 -13.33
C ALA A 138 -2.00 -8.80 -12.29
N TRP A 139 -1.29 -8.09 -11.40
CA TRP A 139 -1.88 -7.20 -10.40
C TRP A 139 -2.01 -5.76 -10.92
N GLN A 140 -0.92 -5.19 -11.42
CA GLN A 140 -0.85 -3.79 -11.82
C GLN A 140 -1.73 -3.46 -13.03
N ASP A 141 -1.89 -4.42 -13.94
CA ASP A 141 -2.65 -4.29 -15.19
C ASP A 141 -4.07 -4.88 -15.10
N ASN A 142 -4.49 -5.30 -13.91
CA ASN A 142 -5.83 -5.86 -13.72
C ASN A 142 -6.90 -4.78 -14.00
N ALA A 143 -7.68 -4.97 -15.07
CA ALA A 143 -8.67 -3.99 -15.51
C ALA A 143 -9.76 -3.74 -14.46
N THR A 144 -10.24 -4.80 -13.79
CA THR A 144 -11.25 -4.68 -12.73
C THR A 144 -10.72 -3.88 -11.54
N PHE A 145 -9.48 -4.11 -11.12
CA PHE A 145 -8.89 -3.34 -10.02
C PHE A 145 -8.73 -1.87 -10.39
N ARG A 146 -8.28 -1.58 -11.63
CA ARG A 146 -8.18 -0.20 -12.13
C ARG A 146 -9.54 0.47 -12.21
N GLU A 147 -10.57 -0.22 -12.70
CA GLU A 147 -11.94 0.27 -12.75
C GLU A 147 -12.46 0.64 -11.36
N HIS A 148 -12.31 -0.26 -10.40
CA HIS A 148 -12.64 0.01 -8.99
C HIS A 148 -11.86 1.19 -8.42
N LEU A 149 -10.64 1.46 -8.85
CA LEU A 149 -9.88 2.64 -8.44
C LEU A 149 -10.16 3.89 -9.29
N GLY A 150 -11.14 3.87 -10.20
CA GLY A 150 -11.48 5.02 -11.05
C GLY A 150 -10.43 5.30 -12.12
N GLY A 151 -9.73 4.28 -12.59
CA GLY A 151 -8.66 4.37 -13.59
C GLY A 151 -7.29 4.78 -13.02
N ASN A 152 -7.18 4.95 -11.69
CA ASN A 152 -5.92 5.31 -11.04
C ASN A 152 -4.84 4.21 -11.20
N PRO A 153 -3.55 4.56 -11.33
CA PRO A 153 -2.47 3.60 -11.45
C PRO A 153 -2.34 2.68 -10.23
N ILE A 154 -1.94 1.44 -10.49
CA ILE A 154 -1.64 0.42 -9.48
C ILE A 154 -0.18 0.02 -9.64
N GLU A 155 0.58 0.08 -8.56
CA GLU A 155 1.97 -0.40 -8.54
C GLU A 155 2.19 -1.35 -7.36
N ILE A 156 3.15 -2.26 -7.52
CA ILE A 156 3.69 -3.04 -6.42
C ILE A 156 5.04 -2.43 -6.05
N LEU A 157 5.25 -2.17 -4.76
CA LEU A 157 6.51 -1.69 -4.21
C LEU A 157 7.08 -2.74 -3.26
N THR A 158 8.27 -3.26 -3.54
CA THR A 158 8.89 -4.24 -2.64
C THR A 158 9.75 -3.58 -1.58
N PHE A 159 9.97 -4.27 -0.45
CA PHE A 159 10.95 -3.85 0.56
C PHE A 159 12.34 -3.65 -0.06
N GLY A 160 12.72 -4.54 -0.98
CA GLY A 160 13.97 -4.42 -1.74
C GLY A 160 14.01 -3.20 -2.66
N ASP A 161 12.91 -2.83 -3.31
CA ASP A 161 12.84 -1.60 -4.13
C ASP A 161 13.05 -0.36 -3.26
N MET A 162 12.38 -0.31 -2.10
CA MET A 162 12.52 0.81 -1.16
C MET A 162 13.94 0.90 -0.60
N LEU A 163 14.56 -0.22 -0.21
CA LEU A 163 15.95 -0.24 0.25
C LEU A 163 16.91 0.23 -0.83
N LYS A 164 16.78 -0.26 -2.06
CA LYS A 164 17.65 0.13 -3.18
C LYS A 164 17.61 1.62 -3.45
N GLU A 165 16.45 2.24 -3.30
CA GLU A 165 16.30 3.69 -3.49
C GLU A 165 16.82 4.48 -2.28
N LEU A 166 16.55 4.04 -1.05
CA LEU A 166 16.94 4.76 0.17
C LEU A 166 18.42 4.64 0.51
N PHE A 167 18.97 3.42 0.45
CA PHE A 167 20.30 3.11 0.99
C PHE A 167 21.45 3.98 0.45
N PRO A 168 21.46 4.39 -0.84
CA PRO A 168 22.46 5.31 -1.35
C PRO A 168 22.50 6.66 -0.62
N PHE A 169 21.34 7.20 -0.22
CA PHE A 169 21.22 8.53 0.39
C PHE A 169 21.41 8.54 1.91
N ILE A 170 21.49 7.37 2.53
CA ILE A 170 21.76 7.27 3.96
C ILE A 170 23.18 7.75 4.24
N ASP A 171 23.29 8.82 5.01
CA ASP A 171 24.56 9.42 5.42
C ASP A 171 24.73 9.30 6.95
N THR A 172 25.65 10.10 7.51
CA THR A 172 25.88 10.17 8.95
C THR A 172 24.95 11.15 9.67
N THR A 173 24.08 11.87 8.95
CA THR A 173 23.12 12.81 9.53
C THR A 173 22.03 12.01 10.23
N PRO A 174 21.87 12.09 11.56
CA PRO A 174 20.96 11.21 12.29
C PRO A 174 19.54 11.21 11.73
N ALA A 175 19.07 10.05 11.29
CA ALA A 175 17.73 9.93 10.73
C ALA A 175 16.65 10.22 11.80
N SER A 176 15.55 10.82 11.35
CA SER A 176 14.41 11.18 12.21
C SER A 176 13.59 9.96 12.65
N SER A 177 13.58 8.89 11.84
CA SER A 177 12.82 7.66 12.12
C SER A 177 13.68 6.55 12.74
N GLN A 178 13.02 5.59 13.40
CA GLN A 178 13.69 4.40 13.93
C GLN A 178 14.23 3.50 12.83
N VAL A 179 13.49 3.35 11.72
CA VAL A 179 13.93 2.56 10.56
C VAL A 179 15.16 3.20 9.92
N GLY A 180 15.15 4.51 9.68
CA GLY A 180 16.29 5.24 9.16
C GLY A 180 17.54 5.07 10.01
N ARG A 181 17.40 5.15 11.35
CA ARG A 181 18.53 4.93 12.29
C ARG A 181 19.07 3.51 12.23
N VAL A 182 18.20 2.51 12.11
CA VAL A 182 18.63 1.11 11.94
C VAL A 182 19.37 0.95 10.61
N LEU A 183 18.87 1.54 9.52
CA LEU A 183 19.55 1.48 8.22
C LEU A 183 20.91 2.19 8.23
N GLN A 184 21.06 3.28 9.00
CA GLN A 184 22.35 3.93 9.25
C GLN A 184 23.35 2.99 9.93
N LEU A 185 22.92 2.28 10.97
CA LEU A 185 23.77 1.29 11.64
C LEU A 185 24.15 0.13 10.72
N ILE A 186 23.21 -0.35 9.90
CA ILE A 186 23.47 -1.39 8.89
C ILE A 186 24.54 -0.90 7.91
N LYS A 187 24.41 0.32 7.37
CA LYS A 187 25.41 0.90 6.46
C LYS A 187 26.77 1.08 7.14
N ALA A 188 26.79 1.61 8.36
CA ALA A 188 28.00 1.79 9.15
C ALA A 188 28.71 0.47 9.50
N SER A 189 27.97 -0.64 9.56
CA SER A 189 28.54 -1.98 9.79
C SER A 189 29.31 -2.55 8.58
N GLY A 190 29.25 -1.88 7.43
CA GLY A 190 29.86 -2.33 6.18
C GLY A 190 28.98 -3.31 5.38
N TRP A 191 27.70 -3.45 5.73
CA TRP A 191 26.74 -4.20 4.91
C TRP A 191 26.39 -3.44 3.62
N SER A 192 26.22 -4.16 2.52
CA SER A 192 25.87 -3.59 1.21
C SER A 192 24.80 -4.41 0.50
N LEU A 193 24.09 -3.77 -0.42
CA LEU A 193 23.06 -4.38 -1.27
C LEU A 193 23.64 -5.24 -2.41
N ASP A 194 24.92 -5.05 -2.76
CA ASP A 194 25.58 -5.66 -3.92
C ASP A 194 26.19 -7.05 -3.64
N LYS A 195 25.61 -7.80 -2.71
CA LYS A 195 26.01 -9.20 -2.44
C LYS A 195 24.87 -10.18 -2.72
#